data_AF-A0A0H3EJI9-F1
#
_entry.id   AF-A0A0H3EJI9-F1
#
_cell.length_a   1.000
_cell.length_b   1.000
_cell.length_c   1.000
_cell.angle_alpha   90.00
_cell.angle_beta   90.00
_cell.angle_gamma   90.00
#
_symmetry.space_group_name_H-M   'P 1'
#
loop_
_entity.id
_entity.type
_entity.pdbx_description
1 polymer ?
#
loop_
_entity_poly.entity_id
_entity_poly.type
_entity_poly.pdbx_seq_one_letter_code
_entity_poly.pdbx_strand_id
1 'polypeptide(L)'
;MTETAAIALMVLDRRPDLAPPLGRAERQQFQRLLVWLVANVYPTFTFADYPKRWASDAPEQLKKSVIEYRKSLYIWLNSQLTAEPYVFGEQLTLVDCYLCTMRTWGPGHEWFQDNAPNINAIVDAVCQIPKLQEVLKRNVII
;
A
#
# COMPACT_ATOMS: atom_id res chain seq x y z
N MET A 1 15.97 9.43 9.90
CA MET A 1 14.69 9.72 9.26
C MET A 1 13.73 8.60 9.63
N THR A 2 12.54 8.93 10.11
CA THR A 2 11.48 7.99 10.50
C THR A 2 10.20 8.30 9.71
N GLU A 3 9.13 7.52 9.90
CA GLU A 3 7.84 7.63 9.20
C GLU A 3 7.92 7.36 7.69
N THR A 4 7.30 6.27 7.23
CA THR A 4 7.40 5.82 5.82
C THR A 4 6.95 6.90 4.82
N ALA A 5 5.92 7.70 5.13
CA ALA A 5 5.47 8.78 4.24
C ALA A 5 6.50 9.92 4.19
N ALA A 6 7.11 10.27 5.32
CA ALA A 6 8.14 11.30 5.35
C ALA A 6 9.41 10.84 4.63
N ILE A 7 9.78 9.56 4.76
CA ILE A 7 10.85 8.94 3.97
C ILE A 7 10.53 8.99 2.48
N ALA A 8 9.29 8.69 2.07
CA ALA A 8 8.85 8.78 0.67
C ALA A 8 8.99 10.22 0.14
N LEU A 9 8.58 11.23 0.91
CA LEU A 9 8.75 12.63 0.53
C LEU A 9 10.24 13.02 0.42
N MET A 10 11.07 12.59 1.36
CA MET A 10 12.53 12.77 1.32
C MET A 10 13.17 12.10 0.08
N VAL A 11 12.62 10.97 -0.38
CA VAL A 11 13.04 10.33 -1.63
C VAL A 11 12.66 11.19 -2.83
N LEU A 12 11.45 11.80 -2.84
CA LEU A 12 11.02 12.68 -3.92
C LEU A 12 11.87 13.94 -4.07
N ASP A 13 12.49 14.43 -2.98
CA ASP A 13 13.43 15.55 -3.06
C ASP A 13 14.65 15.23 -3.95
N ARG A 14 15.01 13.95 -4.07
CA ARG A 14 16.14 13.46 -4.88
C ARG A 14 15.70 12.80 -6.18
N ARG A 15 14.50 12.23 -6.20
CA ARG A 15 13.91 11.43 -7.28
C ARG A 15 12.48 11.89 -7.56
N PRO A 16 12.29 13.12 -8.07
CA PRO A 16 10.96 13.67 -8.33
C PRO A 16 10.18 12.89 -9.39
N ASP A 17 10.88 12.08 -10.19
CA ASP A 17 10.34 11.17 -11.21
C ASP A 17 9.56 9.98 -10.63
N LEU A 18 9.59 9.75 -9.32
CA LEU A 18 8.82 8.67 -8.66
C LEU A 18 7.44 9.12 -8.17
N ALA A 19 6.88 10.15 -8.80
CA ALA A 19 5.53 10.61 -8.58
C ALA A 19 5.05 11.37 -9.83
N PRO A 20 3.72 11.55 -10.02
CA PRO A 20 3.22 12.29 -11.17
C PRO A 20 3.80 13.72 -11.21
N PRO A 21 3.95 14.33 -12.40
CA PRO A 21 4.52 15.67 -12.54
C PRO A 21 3.74 16.73 -11.78
N LEU A 22 4.43 17.77 -11.32
CA LEU A 22 3.77 18.93 -10.71
C LEU A 22 2.80 19.61 -11.70
N GLY A 23 1.69 20.13 -11.18
CA GLY A 23 0.65 20.78 -11.99
C GLY A 23 -0.34 19.82 -12.68
N ARG A 24 -0.12 18.50 -12.58
CA ARG A 24 -1.06 17.48 -13.06
C ARG A 24 -2.07 17.10 -11.98
N ALA A 25 -3.30 16.74 -12.36
CA ALA A 25 -4.36 16.36 -11.42
C ALA A 25 -3.98 15.10 -10.62
N GLU A 26 -3.30 14.17 -11.29
CA GLU A 26 -2.72 12.93 -10.78
C GLU A 26 -1.77 13.20 -9.61
N ARG A 27 -1.10 14.36 -9.57
CA ARG A 27 -0.21 14.72 -8.46
C ARG A 27 -0.98 14.88 -7.14
N GLN A 28 -2.14 15.51 -7.18
CA GLN A 28 -2.98 15.70 -6.00
C GLN A 28 -3.53 14.36 -5.52
N GLN A 29 -3.95 13.51 -6.46
CA GLN A 29 -4.40 12.16 -6.17
C GLN A 29 -3.26 11.30 -5.58
N PHE A 30 -2.03 11.39 -6.11
CA PHE A 30 -0.85 10.72 -5.55
C PHE A 30 -0.60 11.12 -4.10
N GLN A 31 -0.58 12.42 -3.81
CA GLN A 31 -0.37 12.92 -2.45
C GLN A 31 -1.48 12.46 -1.50
N ARG A 32 -2.73 12.54 -1.97
CA ARG A 32 -3.89 12.07 -1.21
C ARG A 32 -3.77 10.59 -0.90
N LEU A 33 -3.46 9.74 -1.88
CA LEU A 33 -3.35 8.29 -1.66
C LEU A 33 -2.16 7.93 -0.77
N LEU A 34 -1.00 8.58 -0.92
CA LEU A 34 0.15 8.39 -0.04
C LEU A 34 -0.22 8.65 1.44
N VAL A 35 -0.86 9.79 1.70
CA VAL A 35 -1.30 10.16 3.05
C VAL A 35 -2.44 9.25 3.53
N TRP A 36 -3.40 8.93 2.65
CA TRP A 36 -4.54 8.08 2.98
C TRP A 36 -4.09 6.67 3.39
N LEU A 37 -3.10 6.09 2.70
CA LEU A 37 -2.52 4.79 3.05
C LEU A 37 -1.95 4.78 4.47
N VAL A 38 -1.14 5.79 4.81
CA VAL A 38 -0.53 5.87 6.16
C VAL A 38 -1.52 6.25 7.25
N ALA A 39 -2.59 6.97 6.92
CA ALA A 39 -3.60 7.40 7.88
C ALA A 39 -4.74 6.40 8.09
N ASN A 40 -5.05 5.55 7.11
CA ASN A 40 -6.21 4.65 7.15
C ASN A 40 -5.81 3.18 7.18
N VAL A 41 -4.93 2.76 6.27
CA VAL A 41 -4.57 1.33 6.16
C VAL A 41 -3.54 0.95 7.21
N TYR A 42 -2.45 1.71 7.33
CA TYR A 42 -1.35 1.39 8.25
C TYR A 42 -1.77 1.22 9.72
N PRO A 43 -2.65 2.08 10.28
CA PRO A 43 -3.08 1.94 11.67
C PRO A 43 -3.83 0.63 11.94
N THR A 44 -4.49 0.06 10.93
CA THR A 44 -5.17 -1.23 11.10
C THR A 44 -4.19 -2.37 11.44
N PHE A 45 -2.93 -2.30 11.04
CA PHE A 45 -1.89 -3.25 11.48
C PHE A 45 -1.56 -3.04 12.94
N THR A 46 -1.36 -1.79 13.34
CA THR A 46 -1.09 -1.43 14.74
C THR A 46 -2.16 -2.03 15.66
N PHE A 47 -3.46 -1.79 15.38
CA PHE A 47 -4.55 -2.30 16.21
C PHE A 47 -4.72 -3.83 16.16
N ALA A 48 -4.60 -4.45 14.98
CA ALA A 48 -4.84 -5.89 14.83
C ALA A 48 -3.67 -6.76 15.31
N ASP A 49 -2.43 -6.25 15.28
CA ASP A 49 -1.24 -7.01 15.65
C ASP A 49 -1.01 -7.00 17.17
N TYR A 50 -1.46 -5.95 17.87
CA TYR A 50 -1.33 -5.82 19.33
C TYR A 50 -2.64 -5.51 20.06
N PRO A 51 -3.78 -6.16 19.74
CA PRO A 51 -5.13 -5.72 20.13
C PRO A 51 -5.32 -5.54 21.64
N LYS A 52 -4.59 -6.31 22.46
CA LYS A 52 -4.59 -6.22 23.93
C LYS A 52 -4.20 -4.84 24.47
N ARG A 53 -3.47 -4.01 23.70
CA ARG A 53 -3.11 -2.64 24.09
C ARG A 53 -4.29 -1.66 24.07
N TRP A 54 -5.33 -1.97 23.31
CA TRP A 54 -6.49 -1.08 23.11
C TRP A 54 -7.79 -1.66 23.67
N ALA A 55 -7.91 -2.99 23.69
CA ALA A 55 -9.05 -3.68 24.28
C ALA A 55 -8.55 -4.92 25.04
N SER A 56 -8.14 -4.73 26.30
CA SER A 56 -7.65 -5.83 27.15
C SER A 56 -8.69 -6.93 27.35
N ASP A 57 -9.97 -6.53 27.41
CA ASP A 57 -11.07 -7.42 27.80
C ASP A 57 -11.72 -8.11 26.59
N ALA A 58 -11.50 -7.59 25.38
CA ALA A 58 -12.03 -8.14 24.13
C ALA A 58 -11.05 -8.05 22.93
N PRO A 59 -9.80 -8.52 23.07
CA PRO A 59 -8.76 -8.32 22.06
C PRO A 59 -9.05 -9.05 20.74
N GLU A 60 -9.61 -10.25 20.79
CA GLU A 60 -9.92 -11.03 19.58
C GLU A 60 -11.06 -10.42 18.77
N GLN A 61 -12.05 -9.85 19.45
CA GLN A 61 -13.13 -9.13 18.79
C GLN A 61 -12.59 -7.89 18.07
N LEU A 62 -11.75 -7.08 18.74
CA LEU A 62 -11.11 -5.92 18.13
C LEU A 62 -10.29 -6.32 16.89
N LYS A 63 -9.44 -7.35 17.02
CA LYS A 63 -8.62 -7.85 15.91
C LYS A 63 -9.47 -8.24 14.70
N LYS A 64 -10.54 -9.00 14.92
CA LYS A 64 -11.47 -9.41 13.85
C LYS A 64 -12.10 -8.21 13.17
N SER A 65 -12.67 -7.28 13.94
CA SER A 65 -13.31 -6.08 13.41
C SER A 65 -12.34 -5.19 12.61
N VAL A 66 -11.12 -5.02 13.09
CA VAL A 66 -10.09 -4.22 12.41
C VAL A 66 -9.64 -4.90 11.10
N ILE A 67 -9.49 -6.21 11.07
CA ILE A 67 -9.14 -6.94 9.83
C ILE A 67 -10.25 -6.81 8.79
N GLU A 68 -11.52 -6.96 9.18
CA GLU A 68 -12.65 -6.75 8.25
C GLU A 68 -12.73 -5.30 7.77
N TYR A 69 -12.45 -4.33 8.65
CA TYR A 69 -12.33 -2.93 8.23
C TYR A 69 -11.19 -2.72 7.23
N ARG A 70 -10.00 -3.30 7.49
CA ARG A 70 -8.86 -3.26 6.56
C ARG A 70 -9.22 -3.81 5.17
N LYS A 71 -9.92 -4.93 5.11
CA LYS A 71 -10.41 -5.50 3.83
C LYS A 71 -11.30 -4.50 3.09
N SER A 72 -12.23 -3.84 3.79
CA SER A 72 -13.08 -2.81 3.20
C SER A 72 -12.29 -1.62 2.64
N LEU A 73 -11.20 -1.21 3.32
CA LEU A 73 -10.28 -0.18 2.84
C LEU A 73 -9.56 -0.61 1.55
N TYR A 74 -9.11 -1.86 1.47
CA TYR A 74 -8.47 -2.36 0.24
C TYR A 74 -9.45 -2.50 -0.92
N ILE A 75 -10.69 -2.93 -0.68
CA ILE A 75 -11.75 -2.96 -1.69
C ILE A 75 -12.03 -1.54 -2.21
N TRP A 76 -12.15 -0.57 -1.30
CA TRP A 76 -12.32 0.82 -1.68
C TRP A 76 -11.12 1.32 -2.49
N LEU A 77 -9.88 1.09 -2.02
CA LEU A 77 -8.69 1.52 -2.75
C LEU A 77 -8.66 0.90 -4.14
N ASN A 78 -8.92 -0.41 -4.26
CA ASN A 78 -8.95 -1.11 -5.53
C ASN A 78 -9.96 -0.49 -6.52
N SER A 79 -11.10 0.02 -6.03
CA SER A 79 -12.10 0.69 -6.88
C SER A 79 -11.69 2.09 -7.33
N GLN A 80 -10.68 2.69 -6.69
CA GLN A 80 -10.09 3.97 -7.10
C GLN A 80 -8.98 3.82 -8.15
N LEU A 81 -8.60 2.59 -8.49
CA LEU A 81 -7.44 2.28 -9.30
C LEU A 81 -7.85 1.61 -10.62
N THR A 82 -7.09 1.91 -11.67
CA THR A 82 -7.08 1.17 -12.93
C THR A 82 -5.64 0.77 -13.20
N ALA A 83 -5.37 -0.52 -13.35
CA ALA A 83 -4.01 -1.03 -13.51
C ALA A 83 -3.51 -0.83 -14.96
N GLU A 84 -2.65 0.17 -15.21
CA GLU A 84 -2.18 0.50 -16.56
C GLU A 84 -0.68 0.89 -16.70
N PRO A 85 0.32 0.08 -16.33
CA PRO A 85 0.27 -1.07 -15.44
C PRO A 85 0.41 -0.66 -13.96
N TYR A 86 0.73 0.61 -13.67
CA TYR A 86 0.89 1.16 -12.32
C TYR A 86 -0.31 2.03 -11.92
N VAL A 87 -0.32 2.53 -10.68
CA VAL A 87 -1.41 3.36 -10.12
C VAL A 87 -1.73 4.59 -10.98
N PHE A 88 -0.72 5.20 -11.61
CA PHE A 88 -0.83 6.44 -12.40
C PHE A 88 -0.47 6.22 -13.88
N GLY A 89 -0.79 5.05 -14.42
CA GLY A 89 -0.48 4.70 -15.80
C GLY A 89 0.93 4.12 -15.94
N GLU A 90 1.67 4.55 -16.97
CA GLU A 90 2.98 3.98 -17.32
C GLU A 90 4.12 4.36 -16.35
N GLN A 91 3.89 5.35 -15.47
CA GLN A 91 4.91 5.84 -14.56
C GLN A 91 4.88 5.08 -13.23
N LEU A 92 6.00 4.43 -12.90
CA LEU A 92 6.21 3.87 -11.55
C LEU A 92 6.31 5.02 -10.54
N THR A 93 5.52 4.92 -9.46
CA THR A 93 5.51 5.89 -8.38
C THR A 93 5.77 5.25 -7.02
N LEU A 94 6.00 6.06 -5.99
CA LEU A 94 6.18 5.56 -4.63
C LEU A 94 4.91 4.90 -4.05
N VAL A 95 3.71 5.20 -4.55
CA VAL A 95 2.48 4.50 -4.11
C VAL A 95 2.53 3.03 -4.55
N ASP A 96 3.05 2.75 -5.74
CA ASP A 96 3.18 1.37 -6.23
C ASP A 96 4.09 0.53 -5.31
N CYS A 97 5.19 1.12 -4.84
CA CYS A 97 6.09 0.46 -3.88
C CYS A 97 5.40 0.16 -2.54
N TYR A 98 4.49 1.01 -2.07
CA TYR A 98 3.70 0.73 -0.86
C TYR A 98 2.80 -0.50 -1.06
N LEU A 99 2.17 -0.61 -2.23
CA LEU A 99 1.25 -1.71 -2.52
C LEU A 99 1.97 -3.06 -2.51
N CYS A 100 3.22 -3.14 -2.96
CA CYS A 100 4.00 -4.39 -2.89
C CYS A 100 4.08 -4.94 -1.47
N THR A 101 4.44 -4.09 -0.51
CA THR A 101 4.54 -4.51 0.90
C THR A 101 3.16 -4.82 1.49
N MET A 102 2.16 -3.99 1.19
CA MET A 102 0.81 -4.15 1.75
C MET A 102 0.08 -5.40 1.24
N ARG A 103 0.31 -5.81 -0.01
CA ARG A 103 -0.25 -7.04 -0.59
C ARG A 103 0.32 -8.30 0.08
N THR A 104 1.59 -8.25 0.50
CA THR A 104 2.25 -9.37 1.20
C THR A 104 1.78 -9.50 2.66
N TRP A 105 1.43 -8.40 3.30
CA TRP A 105 0.82 -8.44 4.63
C TRP A 105 -0.64 -8.88 4.59
N GLY A 106 -1.24 -9.11 5.77
CA GLY A 106 -2.65 -9.52 5.86
C GLY A 106 -3.58 -8.50 5.18
N PRO A 107 -4.53 -8.94 4.32
CA PRO A 107 -5.08 -10.31 4.26
C PRO A 107 -4.30 -11.36 3.44
N GLY A 108 -3.23 -10.97 2.75
CA GLY A 108 -2.34 -11.89 2.03
C GLY A 108 -2.69 -12.10 0.55
N HIS A 109 -1.77 -12.74 -0.17
CA HIS A 109 -1.75 -12.81 -1.65
C HIS A 109 -3.05 -13.36 -2.26
N GLU A 110 -3.57 -14.48 -1.74
CA GLU A 110 -4.80 -15.12 -2.24
C GLU A 110 -6.01 -14.19 -2.14
N TRP A 111 -6.15 -13.50 -1.01
CA TRP A 111 -7.26 -12.57 -0.83
C TRP A 111 -7.18 -11.39 -1.80
N PHE A 112 -5.99 -10.83 -2.03
CA PHE A 112 -5.81 -9.74 -3.01
C PHE A 112 -6.10 -10.21 -4.45
N GLN A 113 -5.68 -11.42 -4.81
CA GLN A 113 -5.97 -12.01 -6.11
C GLN A 113 -7.49 -12.08 -6.36
N ASP A 114 -8.26 -12.49 -5.36
CA ASP A 114 -9.72 -12.69 -5.50
C ASP A 114 -10.54 -11.40 -5.33
N ASN A 115 -10.08 -10.45 -4.51
CA ASN A 115 -10.91 -9.32 -4.05
C ASN A 115 -10.40 -7.94 -4.49
N ALA A 116 -9.15 -7.85 -4.94
CA ALA A 116 -8.51 -6.58 -5.29
C ALA A 116 -7.64 -6.71 -6.56
N PRO A 117 -8.25 -7.04 -7.72
CA PRO A 117 -7.53 -7.37 -8.94
C PRO A 117 -6.66 -6.24 -9.50
N ASN A 118 -7.05 -4.97 -9.36
CA ASN A 118 -6.23 -3.83 -9.81
C ASN A 118 -4.97 -3.71 -8.94
N ILE A 119 -5.11 -3.78 -7.62
CA ILE A 119 -3.96 -3.78 -6.71
C ILE A 119 -3.05 -4.97 -7.01
N ASN A 120 -3.62 -6.17 -7.20
CA ASN A 120 -2.84 -7.36 -7.49
C ASN A 120 -2.05 -7.22 -8.81
N ALA A 121 -2.70 -6.75 -9.88
CA ALA A 121 -2.05 -6.53 -11.18
C ALA A 121 -0.93 -5.48 -11.12
N ILE A 122 -1.15 -4.37 -10.40
CA ILE A 122 -0.13 -3.33 -10.18
C ILE A 122 1.09 -3.93 -9.47
N VAL A 123 0.87 -4.66 -8.37
CA VAL A 123 1.96 -5.26 -7.61
C VAL A 123 2.71 -6.30 -8.45
N ASP A 124 2.00 -7.14 -9.20
CA ASP A 124 2.64 -8.11 -10.08
C ASP A 124 3.51 -7.42 -11.13
N ALA A 125 3.06 -6.28 -11.70
CA ALA A 125 3.87 -5.48 -12.62
C ALA A 125 5.13 -4.91 -11.96
N VAL A 126 5.03 -4.38 -10.73
CA VAL A 126 6.21 -3.90 -9.98
C VAL A 126 7.19 -5.04 -9.68
N CYS A 127 6.69 -6.23 -9.34
CA CYS A 127 7.50 -7.40 -9.06
C CYS A 127 8.29 -7.91 -10.28
N GLN A 128 7.84 -7.61 -11.50
CA GLN A 128 8.58 -7.93 -12.72
C GLN A 128 9.76 -6.99 -12.98
N ILE A 129 9.91 -5.88 -12.26
CA ILE A 129 11.01 -4.93 -12.47
C ILE A 129 12.33 -5.58 -12.02
N PRO A 130 13.30 -5.86 -12.92
CA PRO A 130 14.51 -6.62 -12.57
C PRO A 130 15.34 -5.95 -11.48
N LYS A 131 15.40 -4.60 -11.50
CA LYS A 131 16.14 -3.80 -10.51
C LYS A 131 15.57 -3.90 -9.10
N LEU A 132 14.31 -4.32 -8.94
CA LEU A 132 13.67 -4.46 -7.63
C LEU A 132 13.72 -5.90 -7.10
N GLN A 133 13.96 -6.90 -7.95
CA GLN A 133 13.85 -8.30 -7.54
C GLN A 133 14.77 -8.68 -6.37
N GLU A 134 15.98 -8.14 -6.30
CA GLU A 134 16.89 -8.41 -5.18
C GLU A 134 16.28 -7.99 -3.83
N VAL A 135 15.78 -6.76 -3.74
CA VAL A 135 15.18 -6.25 -2.50
C VAL A 135 13.83 -6.92 -2.20
N LEU A 136 13.03 -7.24 -3.23
CA LEU A 136 11.76 -7.91 -3.06
C LEU A 136 11.94 -9.33 -2.51
N LYS A 137 12.89 -10.11 -3.06
CA LYS A 137 13.24 -11.46 -2.57
C LYS A 137 13.79 -11.42 -1.16
N ARG A 138 14.69 -10.48 -0.87
CA ARG A 138 15.28 -10.32 0.48
C ARG A 138 14.21 -10.07 1.55
N ASN A 139 13.09 -9.46 1.19
CA ASN A 139 11.99 -9.15 2.11
C ASN A 139 10.79 -10.11 1.97
N VAL A 140 10.95 -11.23 1.27
CA VAL A 140 9.93 -12.29 1.12
C VAL A 140 8.62 -11.74 0.54
N ILE A 141 8.72 -10.78 -0.39
CA ILE A 141 7.56 -10.28 -1.16
C ILE A 141 7.34 -11.17 -2.39
N ILE A 142 8.43 -11.66 -2.98
CA ILE A 142 8.49 -12.64 -4.08
C ILE A 142 9.53 -13.71 -3.78
#